data_AF-A0A7D8ESH4-F1
#
_entry.id   AF-A0A7D8ESH4-F1
#
_cell.length_a   1.000
_cell.length_b   1.000
_cell.length_c   1.000
_cell.angle_alpha   90.00
_cell.angle_beta   90.00
_cell.angle_gamma   90.00
#
_symmetry.space_group_name_H-M   'P 1'
#
loop_
_entity.id
_entity.type
_entity.pdbx_description
1 polymer ?
#
loop_
_entity_poly.entity_id
_entity_poly.type
_entity_poly.pdbx_seq_one_letter_code
_entity_poly.pdbx_strand_id
1 'polypeptide(L)'
;MTLVILTSGIDLSVGSLLALTGAVAASIVGVEVNALVAVAAALALGAAIGAVTGVIVAKGRVQAFIATLVMMLLLRGVTMVYTDGSPVNTGFTDNADLFGWFGIGRPLGVPTPVWIMAIVFIAAWYMLASHPSGTLYLRAGR
;
A
#
# COMPACT_ATOMS: atom_id res chain seq x y z
N MET A 1 7.29 2.72 4.00
CA MET A 1 8.76 2.88 3.88
C MET A 1 9.42 3.17 5.21
N THR A 2 8.81 3.99 6.07
CA THR A 2 9.34 4.35 7.40
C THR A 2 9.83 3.16 8.24
N LEU A 3 9.03 2.11 8.40
CA LEU A 3 9.42 0.92 9.18
C LEU A 3 10.55 0.08 8.56
N VAL A 4 10.66 0.05 7.23
CA VAL A 4 11.70 -0.73 6.53
C VAL A 4 13.05 0.01 6.51
N ILE A 5 13.01 1.35 6.41
CA ILE A 5 14.22 2.17 6.47
C ILE A 5 14.83 2.11 7.89
N LEU A 6 13.99 2.06 8.93
CA LEU A 6 14.44 1.90 10.32
C LEU A 6 15.15 0.56 10.60
N THR A 7 14.99 -0.44 9.73
CA THR A 7 15.72 -1.72 9.80
C THR A 7 16.90 -1.81 8.82
N SER A 8 17.35 -0.66 8.29
CA SER A 8 18.39 -0.55 7.25
C SER A 8 18.04 -1.27 5.94
N GLY A 9 16.75 -1.49 5.68
CA GLY A 9 16.24 -2.02 4.42
C GLY A 9 15.79 -0.92 3.46
N ILE A 10 15.75 -1.24 2.17
CA ILE A 10 15.09 -0.44 1.13
C ILE A 10 13.93 -1.28 0.60
N ASP A 11 12.73 -0.73 0.54
CA ASP A 11 11.58 -1.40 -0.09
C ASP A 11 11.23 -0.71 -1.40
N LEU A 12 11.58 -1.38 -2.49
CA LEU A 12 11.34 -0.94 -3.86
C LEU A 12 9.95 -1.33 -4.38
N SER A 13 9.26 -2.24 -3.69
CA SER A 13 8.04 -2.89 -4.20
C SER A 13 6.78 -2.03 -4.07
N VAL A 14 6.84 -0.91 -3.34
CA VAL A 14 5.65 -0.07 -3.05
C VAL A 14 4.91 0.43 -4.27
N GLY A 15 5.63 0.80 -5.34
CA GLY A 15 4.99 1.27 -6.57
C GLY A 15 4.22 0.15 -7.26
N SER A 16 4.80 -1.05 -7.32
CA SER A 16 4.16 -2.22 -7.92
C SER A 16 3.02 -2.77 -7.06
N LEU A 17 3.14 -2.67 -5.73
CA LEU A 17 2.07 -3.02 -4.81
C LEU A 17 0.87 -2.07 -4.95
N LEU A 18 1.14 -0.76 -5.02
CA LEU A 18 0.13 0.26 -5.27
C LEU A 18 -0.57 0.03 -6.61
N ALA A 19 0.18 -0.29 -7.66
CA ALA A 19 -0.38 -0.56 -8.98
C ALA A 19 -1.33 -1.77 -8.96
N LEU A 20 -0.92 -2.88 -8.33
CA LEU A 20 -1.75 -4.09 -8.24
C LEU A 20 -3.02 -3.84 -7.41
N THR A 21 -2.85 -3.31 -6.19
CA THR A 21 -3.97 -3.07 -5.27
C THR A 21 -4.94 -2.03 -5.81
N GLY A 22 -4.43 -1.00 -6.50
CA GLY A 22 -5.24 -0.01 -7.20
C GLY A 22 -6.00 -0.60 -8.39
N ALA A 23 -5.37 -1.46 -9.19
CA ALA A 23 -6.04 -2.15 -10.30
C ALA A 23 -7.17 -3.07 -9.82
N VAL A 24 -6.95 -3.79 -8.72
CA VAL A 24 -7.97 -4.63 -8.08
C VAL A 24 -9.10 -3.79 -7.48
N ALA A 25 -8.78 -2.66 -6.84
CA ALA A 25 -9.82 -1.76 -6.34
C ALA A 25 -10.67 -1.19 -7.48
N ALA A 26 -10.01 -0.72 -8.56
CA ALA A 26 -10.68 -0.15 -9.71
C ALA A 26 -11.55 -1.17 -10.45
N SER A 27 -11.11 -2.44 -10.55
CA SER A 27 -11.90 -3.49 -11.17
C SER A 27 -13.15 -3.83 -10.35
N ILE A 28 -13.05 -3.86 -9.01
CA ILE A 28 -14.20 -4.08 -8.12
C ILE A 28 -15.22 -2.93 -8.27
N VAL A 29 -14.77 -1.67 -8.29
CA VAL A 29 -15.64 -0.51 -8.50
C VAL A 29 -16.27 -0.54 -9.90
N GLY A 30 -15.53 -0.98 -10.92
CA GLY A 30 -16.00 -1.10 -12.30
C GLY A 30 -17.13 -2.11 -12.51
N VAL A 31 -17.30 -3.09 -11.62
CA VAL A 31 -18.45 -4.02 -11.60
C VAL A 31 -19.58 -3.51 -10.68
N GLU A 32 -19.61 -2.20 -10.43
CA GLU A 32 -20.62 -1.50 -9.61
C GLU A 32 -20.70 -1.95 -8.14
N VAL A 33 -19.66 -2.60 -7.63
CA VAL A 33 -19.57 -2.95 -6.20
C VAL A 33 -19.24 -1.70 -5.38
N ASN A 34 -19.78 -1.64 -4.16
CA ASN A 34 -19.59 -0.53 -3.23
C ASN A 34 -18.10 -0.18 -3.04
N ALA A 35 -17.76 1.11 -3.16
CA ALA A 35 -16.40 1.62 -3.03
C ALA A 35 -15.72 1.24 -1.69
N LEU A 36 -16.48 1.12 -0.60
CA LEU A 36 -15.95 0.68 0.70
C LEU A 36 -15.41 -0.76 0.66
N VAL A 37 -16.08 -1.64 -0.09
CA VAL A 37 -15.66 -3.03 -0.28
C VAL A 37 -14.38 -3.08 -1.13
N ALA A 38 -14.30 -2.25 -2.17
CA ALA A 38 -13.09 -2.12 -2.98
C ALA A 38 -11.89 -1.66 -2.15
N VAL A 39 -12.08 -0.65 -1.28
CA VAL A 39 -11.04 -0.17 -0.36
C VAL A 39 -10.63 -1.27 0.63
N ALA A 40 -11.59 -1.96 1.23
CA ALA A 40 -11.30 -3.05 2.17
C ALA A 40 -10.52 -4.20 1.50
N ALA A 41 -10.91 -4.59 0.28
CA ALA A 41 -10.23 -5.62 -0.50
C ALA A 41 -8.79 -5.21 -0.87
N ALA A 42 -8.60 -3.96 -1.29
CA ALA A 42 -7.28 -3.42 -1.61
C ALA A 42 -6.35 -3.39 -0.39
N LEU A 43 -6.87 -2.98 0.77
CA LEU A 43 -6.13 -3.00 2.04
C LEU A 43 -5.78 -4.43 2.47
N ALA A 44 -6.72 -5.37 2.37
CA ALA A 44 -6.49 -6.77 2.70
C ALA A 44 -5.43 -7.40 1.80
N LEU A 45 -5.48 -7.14 0.49
CA LEU A 45 -4.49 -7.61 -0.46
C LEU A 45 -3.10 -7.00 -0.20
N GLY A 46 -3.05 -5.69 0.05
CA GLY A 46 -1.82 -4.99 0.40
C GLY A 46 -1.18 -5.53 1.69
N ALA A 47 -1.99 -5.78 2.72
CA ALA A 47 -1.56 -6.37 3.98
C ALA A 47 -1.05 -7.81 3.80
N ALA A 48 -1.73 -8.62 2.99
CA ALA A 48 -1.31 -10.00 2.71
C ALA A 48 0.05 -10.04 2.00
N ILE A 49 0.23 -9.24 0.95
CA ILE A 49 1.49 -9.18 0.19
C ILE A 49 2.62 -8.60 1.06
N GLY A 50 2.32 -7.57 1.86
CA GLY A 50 3.26 -6.99 2.82
C GLY A 50 3.70 -8.01 3.88
N ALA A 51 2.76 -8.80 4.42
CA ALA A 51 3.06 -9.85 5.36
C ALA A 51 3.95 -10.95 4.75
N VAL A 52 3.66 -11.39 3.52
CA VAL A 52 4.50 -12.36 2.79
C VAL A 52 5.92 -11.82 2.60
N THR A 53 6.05 -10.57 2.15
CA THR A 53 7.36 -9.93 1.95
C THR A 53 8.12 -9.81 3.27
N GLY A 54 7.43 -9.42 4.34
CA GLY A 54 8.01 -9.35 5.69
C GLY A 54 8.47 -10.70 6.23
N VAL A 55 7.69 -11.77 5.99
CA VAL A 55 8.05 -13.14 6.39
C VAL A 55 9.26 -13.65 5.60
N ILE A 56 9.34 -13.36 4.30
CA ILE A 56 10.49 -13.73 3.47
C ILE A 56 11.76 -13.07 3.99
N VAL A 57 11.70 -11.78 4.34
CA VAL A 57 12.87 -11.07 4.90
C VAL A 57 13.24 -11.64 6.28
N ALA A 58 12.25 -11.84 7.16
CA ALA A 58 12.50 -12.26 8.55
C ALA A 58 12.97 -13.71 8.67
N LYS A 59 12.38 -14.66 7.92
CA LYS A 59 12.73 -16.09 7.98
C LYS A 59 13.70 -16.54 6.90
N GLY A 60 13.64 -15.92 5.72
CA GLY A 60 14.48 -16.30 4.58
C GLY A 60 15.93 -15.87 4.69
N ARG A 61 16.29 -15.01 5.66
CA ARG A 61 17.66 -14.46 5.85
C ARG A 61 18.23 -13.82 4.58
N VAL A 62 17.35 -13.33 3.70
CA VAL A 62 17.72 -12.60 2.47
C VAL A 62 17.77 -11.11 2.80
N GLN A 63 18.70 -10.37 2.20
CA GLN A 63 18.71 -8.91 2.33
C GLN A 63 17.39 -8.31 1.84
N ALA A 64 16.83 -7.37 2.61
CA ALA A 64 15.54 -6.75 2.33
C ALA A 64 15.46 -6.11 0.93
N PHE A 65 16.58 -5.59 0.43
CA PHE A 65 16.68 -5.04 -0.92
C PHE A 65 16.38 -6.08 -2.01
N ILE A 66 16.97 -7.27 -1.92
CA ILE A 66 16.78 -8.33 -2.92
C ILE A 66 15.35 -8.86 -2.86
N ALA A 67 14.83 -9.09 -1.65
CA ALA A 67 13.46 -9.56 -1.47
C ALA A 67 12.43 -8.57 -2.06
N THR A 68 12.60 -7.27 -1.82
CA THR A 68 11.68 -6.25 -2.33
C THR A 68 11.86 -5.98 -3.82
N LEU A 69 13.08 -6.13 -4.38
CA LEU A 69 13.30 -6.07 -5.82
C LEU A 69 12.61 -7.22 -6.55
N VAL A 70 12.72 -8.45 -6.05
CA VAL A 70 12.01 -9.60 -6.61
C VAL A 70 10.50 -9.42 -6.50
N MET A 71 10.01 -8.98 -5.34
CA MET A 71 8.58 -8.70 -5.16
C MET A 71 8.09 -7.59 -6.09
N MET A 72 8.87 -6.52 -6.29
CA MET A 72 8.54 -5.47 -7.26
C MET A 72 8.34 -6.06 -8.67
N LEU A 73 9.26 -6.90 -9.14
CA LEU A 73 9.17 -7.52 -10.46
C LEU A 73 7.98 -8.48 -10.58
N LEU A 74 7.74 -9.30 -9.55
CA LEU A 74 6.59 -10.21 -9.50
C LEU A 74 5.27 -9.45 -9.54
N LEU A 75 5.09 -8.48 -8.64
CA LEU A 75 3.86 -7.69 -8.57
C LEU A 75 3.64 -6.88 -9.84
N ARG A 76 4.70 -6.35 -10.45
CA ARG A 76 4.62 -5.66 -11.74
C ARG A 76 4.18 -6.61 -12.85
N GLY A 77 4.74 -7.81 -12.93
CA GLY A 77 4.34 -8.82 -13.91
C GLY A 77 2.88 -9.24 -13.74
N VAL A 78 2.46 -9.52 -12.50
CA VAL A 78 1.06 -9.83 -12.17
C VAL A 78 0.14 -8.68 -12.54
N THR A 79 0.52 -7.43 -12.24
CA THR A 79 -0.29 -6.27 -12.61
C THR A 79 -0.42 -6.12 -14.12
N MET A 80 0.67 -6.30 -14.87
CA MET A 80 0.64 -6.23 -16.34
C MET A 80 -0.28 -7.29 -16.95
N VAL A 81 -0.23 -8.52 -16.45
CA VAL A 81 -1.12 -9.60 -16.89
C VAL A 81 -2.56 -9.34 -16.47
N TYR A 82 -2.77 -8.80 -15.27
CA TYR A 82 -4.11 -8.52 -14.75
C TYR A 82 -4.82 -7.38 -15.48
N THR A 83 -4.06 -6.38 -15.93
CA THR A 83 -4.59 -5.17 -16.57
C THR A 83 -4.46 -5.18 -18.08
N ASP A 84 -3.90 -6.25 -18.67
CA ASP A 84 -3.46 -6.29 -20.08
C ASP A 84 -2.63 -5.05 -20.48
N GLY A 85 -1.89 -4.49 -19.53
CA GLY A 85 -1.11 -3.25 -19.69
C GLY A 85 -1.94 -1.98 -19.90
N SER A 86 -3.25 -2.02 -19.72
CA SER A 86 -4.18 -0.90 -19.94
C SER A 86 -4.76 -0.36 -18.62
N PRO A 87 -5.10 0.95 -18.54
CA PRO A 87 -5.77 1.50 -17.36
C PRO A 87 -7.13 0.83 -17.12
N VAL A 88 -7.40 0.45 -15.86
CA VAL A 88 -8.69 -0.10 -15.45
C VAL A 88 -9.68 1.06 -15.27
N ASN A 89 -10.79 1.04 -16.01
CA ASN A 89 -11.82 2.05 -15.94
C ASN A 89 -12.84 1.71 -14.84
N THR A 90 -13.13 2.66 -13.96
CA THR A 90 -14.10 2.54 -12.86
C THR A 90 -15.54 2.84 -13.28
N GLY A 91 -15.78 3.32 -14.51
CA GLY A 91 -17.09 3.72 -15.01
C GLY A 91 -17.52 5.12 -14.54
N PHE A 92 -18.77 5.49 -14.85
CA PHE A 92 -19.39 6.78 -14.50
C PHE A 92 -20.56 6.58 -13.53
N THR A 93 -20.33 5.88 -12.42
CA THR A 93 -21.35 5.59 -11.39
C THR A 93 -21.09 6.38 -10.12
N ASP A 94 -22.10 6.56 -9.27
CA ASP A 94 -21.95 7.22 -7.96
C ASP A 94 -20.85 6.56 -7.10
N ASN A 95 -20.66 5.25 -7.24
CA ASN A 95 -19.57 4.51 -6.58
C ASN A 95 -18.18 4.90 -7.13
N ALA A 96 -18.07 5.15 -8.43
CA ALA A 96 -16.84 5.64 -9.05
C ALA A 96 -16.49 7.06 -8.60
N ASP A 97 -17.51 7.93 -8.42
CA ASP A 97 -17.31 9.29 -7.90
C ASP A 97 -16.88 9.29 -6.43
N LEU A 98 -17.49 8.42 -5.59
CA LEU A 98 -17.05 8.22 -4.21
C LEU A 98 -15.61 7.70 -4.13
N PHE A 99 -15.24 6.75 -5.00
CA PHE A 99 -13.87 6.25 -5.09
C PHE A 99 -12.89 7.33 -5.57
N GLY A 100 -13.29 8.11 -6.57
CA GLY A 100 -12.52 9.25 -7.09
C GLY A 100 -12.30 10.35 -6.07
N TRP A 101 -13.26 10.58 -5.16
CA TRP A 101 -13.13 11.56 -4.08
C TRP A 101 -12.01 11.21 -3.09
N PHE A 102 -11.75 9.92 -2.82
CA PHE A 102 -10.60 9.53 -2.01
C PHE A 102 -9.25 9.87 -2.66
N GLY A 103 -9.18 9.86 -4.00
CA GLY A 103 -7.96 10.15 -4.75
C GLY A 103 -7.74 11.64 -5.04
N ILE A 104 -8.81 12.34 -5.48
CA ILE A 104 -8.72 13.69 -6.07
C ILE A 104 -9.56 14.71 -5.27
N GLY A 105 -10.35 14.26 -4.29
CA GLY A 105 -11.13 15.14 -3.42
C GLY A 105 -10.24 16.18 -2.72
N ARG A 106 -10.81 17.35 -2.43
CA ARG A 106 -10.09 18.48 -1.79
C ARG A 106 -10.84 19.04 -0.60
N PRO A 107 -10.99 18.27 0.49
CA PRO A 107 -11.55 18.82 1.72
C PRO A 107 -10.68 20.00 2.20
N LEU A 108 -11.32 21.16 2.41
CA LEU A 108 -10.66 22.39 2.87
C LEU A 108 -9.52 22.90 1.95
N GLY A 109 -9.58 22.59 0.66
CA GLY A 109 -8.58 23.03 -0.33
C GLY A 109 -7.31 22.16 -0.37
N VAL A 110 -7.18 21.17 0.52
CA VAL A 110 -6.04 20.25 0.57
C VAL A 110 -6.48 18.88 0.03
N PRO A 111 -5.68 18.21 -0.84
CA PRO A 111 -6.03 16.90 -1.37
C PRO A 111 -6.28 15.86 -0.27
N THR A 112 -7.33 15.05 -0.40
CA THR A 112 -7.67 13.95 0.52
C THR A 112 -6.49 13.03 0.84
N PRO A 113 -5.60 12.68 -0.12
CA PRO A 113 -4.41 11.86 0.19
C PRO A 113 -3.47 12.45 1.25
N VAL A 114 -3.41 13.77 1.39
CA VAL A 114 -2.57 14.44 2.40
C VAL A 114 -3.15 14.21 3.80
N TRP A 115 -4.48 14.29 3.93
CA TRP A 115 -5.16 13.98 5.19
C TRP A 115 -4.99 12.51 5.60
N ILE A 116 -5.14 11.60 4.64
CA ILE A 116 -4.91 10.16 4.87
C ILE A 116 -3.46 9.93 5.33
N MET A 117 -2.49 10.56 4.66
CA MET A 117 -1.08 10.46 5.04
C MET A 117 -0.83 10.98 6.47
N ALA A 118 -1.42 12.11 6.85
CA ALA A 118 -1.29 12.67 8.19
C ALA A 118 -1.84 11.73 9.27
N ILE A 119 -3.03 11.14 9.05
CA ILE A 119 -3.64 10.18 9.98
C ILE A 119 -2.75 8.94 10.13
N VAL A 120 -2.31 8.35 9.01
CA VAL A 120 -1.44 7.16 9.02
C VAL A 120 -0.11 7.45 9.70
N PHE A 121 0.46 8.64 9.48
CA PHE A 121 1.70 9.06 10.12
C PHE A 121 1.56 9.18 11.63
N ILE A 122 0.48 9.83 12.11
CA ILE A 122 0.19 9.95 13.55
C ILE A 122 -0.02 8.57 14.18
N ALA A 123 -0.76 7.69 13.51
CA ALA A 123 -0.98 6.32 13.98
C ALA A 123 0.34 5.54 14.06
N ALA A 124 1.20 5.62 13.04
CA ALA A 124 2.51 5.00 13.03
C ALA A 124 3.43 5.56 14.13
N TRP A 125 3.44 6.89 14.30
CA TRP A 125 4.18 7.58 15.35
C TRP A 125 3.76 7.08 16.74
N TYR A 126 2.44 7.00 16.99
CA TYR A 126 1.91 6.51 18.25
C TYR A 126 2.30 5.05 18.51
N MET A 127 2.21 4.17 17.50
CA MET A 127 2.68 2.78 17.60
C MET A 127 4.16 2.69 17.97
N LEU A 128 5.00 3.51 17.34
CA LEU A 128 6.45 3.56 17.58
C LEU A 128 6.80 4.11 18.98
N ALA A 129 6.07 5.13 19.44
CA ALA A 129 6.29 5.78 20.72
C ALA A 129 5.77 4.97 21.93
N SER A 130 4.73 4.15 21.73
CA SER A 130 4.01 3.48 22.83
C SER A 130 4.46 2.03 23.08
N HIS A 131 5.08 1.35 22.11
CA HIS A 131 5.47 -0.06 22.24
C HIS A 131 6.99 -0.27 22.47
N PRO A 132 7.40 -1.18 23.40
CA PRO A 132 8.81 -1.50 23.67
C PRO A 132 9.60 -1.96 22.43
N SER A 133 8.93 -2.65 21.50
CA SER A 133 9.49 -3.07 20.21
C SER A 133 9.82 -1.88 19.30
N GLY A 134 9.04 -0.79 19.33
CA GLY A 134 9.32 0.45 18.57
C GLY A 134 10.52 1.23 19.11
N THR A 135 10.69 1.25 20.44
CA THR A 135 11.86 1.86 21.09
C THR A 135 13.16 1.11 20.78
N LEU A 136 13.10 -0.21 20.59
CA LEU A 136 14.26 -1.02 20.19
C LEU A 136 14.74 -0.65 18.77
N TYR A 137 13.84 -0.44 17.81
CA TYR A 137 14.18 0.04 16.46
C TYR A 137 14.74 1.46 16.46
N LEU A 138 14.20 2.37 17.29
CA LEU A 138 14.73 3.74 17.45
C LEU A 138 16.12 3.78 18.09
N ARG A 139 16.49 2.77 18.89
CA ARG A 139 17.81 2.65 19.54
C ARG A 139 18.85 1.92 18.70
N ALA A 140 18.45 0.99 17.84
CA ALA A 140 19.35 0.22 16.97
C ALA A 140 19.89 1.03 15.78
N GLY A 141 19.30 2.19 15.47
CA GLY A 141 19.76 3.11 14.43
C GLY A 141 20.75 4.18 14.92
N ARG A 142 21.31 4.06 16.13
CA ARG A 142 22.40 4.93 16.64
C ARG A 142 23.74 4.22 16.60
#